data_AF-A0A3Q0JK48-F1
#
_entry.id   AF-A0A3Q0JK48-F1
#
_cell.length_a   1.000
_cell.length_b   1.000
_cell.length_c   1.000
_cell.angle_alpha   90.00
_cell.angle_beta   90.00
_cell.angle_gamma   90.00
#
_symmetry.space_group_name_H-M   'P 1'
#
loop_
_entity.id
_entity.type
_entity.pdbx_description
1 polymer ?
#
loop_
_entity_poly.entity_id
_entity_poly.type
_entity_poly.pdbx_seq_one_letter_code
_entity_poly.pdbx_strand_id
1 'polypeptide(L)'
;MKSEPGDVVVRYISSGCNNTPHALDWNNAGLVAYAAFCNVVIYDPQNGEGGKVLYTLTNHKSKVMAVKWVLNTSLDPEHKDLVSCSLDKTAILWKYVSEGNYLPYHMRGHTDTVEQVDAVKFDNHGESTTLIATASADCTVKLWIQPKDNSEIQCIQTLTIPSKAYNLHTLTVRILVIQETALVFCGADDCNVHIYVLDLTSHQVTKSSVKLMGHENWIRSLDIRLHCMADQEGYLLRSYVNGNLLQKRASNKYNSNTTANVNQVFHLEQPPTEEDLVQNTLWPEVQKLYGHGYEIYSLAASHDGTLLASACKATKPEHAAIIIW
;
A
#
# COMPACT_ATOMS: atom_id res chain seq x y z
N MET A 1 -47.36 20.98 31.59
CA MET A 1 -45.95 20.59 31.76
C MET A 1 -45.48 19.98 30.45
N LYS A 2 -44.66 20.69 29.68
CA LYS A 2 -43.92 20.08 28.57
C LYS A 2 -42.70 19.40 29.19
N SER A 3 -42.59 18.08 29.05
CA SER A 3 -41.40 17.33 29.46
C SER A 3 -40.20 17.82 28.65
N GLU A 4 -39.11 18.17 29.33
CA GLU A 4 -37.83 18.45 28.67
C GLU A 4 -37.37 17.21 27.90
N PRO A 5 -36.80 17.37 26.70
CA PRO A 5 -36.27 16.23 25.94
C PRO A 5 -35.06 15.68 26.69
N GLY A 6 -35.13 14.42 27.12
CA GLY A 6 -34.03 13.76 27.83
C GLY A 6 -32.79 13.63 26.94
N ASP A 7 -31.62 13.85 27.53
CA ASP A 7 -30.33 13.71 26.84
C ASP A 7 -30.14 12.30 26.28
N VAL A 8 -30.16 12.18 24.95
CA VAL A 8 -29.84 10.93 24.25
C VAL A 8 -28.32 10.82 24.15
N VAL A 9 -27.74 9.87 24.89
CA VAL A 9 -26.30 9.59 24.86
C VAL A 9 -26.03 8.34 24.04
N VAL A 10 -25.17 8.45 23.02
CA VAL A 10 -24.69 7.30 22.25
C VAL A 10 -23.86 6.40 23.17
N ARG A 11 -24.32 5.16 23.36
CA ARG A 11 -23.64 4.16 24.20
C ARG A 11 -22.61 3.34 23.45
N TYR A 12 -22.89 2.97 22.21
CA TYR A 12 -22.04 2.11 21.42
C TYR A 12 -22.34 2.26 19.93
N ILE A 13 -21.32 2.07 19.08
CA ILE A 13 -21.43 2.01 17.63
C ILE A 13 -20.70 0.75 17.17
N SER A 14 -21.39 -0.15 16.47
CA SER A 14 -20.80 -1.26 15.70
C SER A 14 -20.98 -1.02 14.22
N SER A 15 -19.98 -1.36 13.43
CA SER A 15 -20.08 -1.42 11.98
C SER A 15 -19.26 -2.58 11.44
N GLY A 16 -19.82 -3.32 10.48
CA GLY A 16 -19.14 -4.46 9.85
C GLY A 16 -18.17 -4.02 8.75
N CYS A 17 -17.10 -4.79 8.56
CA CYS A 17 -16.12 -4.56 7.51
C CYS A 17 -16.58 -5.19 6.18
N ASN A 18 -16.29 -4.51 5.07
CA ASN A 18 -16.54 -5.02 3.72
C ASN A 18 -15.75 -6.31 3.47
N ASN A 19 -16.40 -7.26 2.80
CA ASN A 19 -15.74 -8.47 2.31
C ASN A 19 -14.97 -8.16 1.01
N THR A 20 -13.83 -7.48 1.15
CA THR A 20 -12.81 -7.27 0.11
C THR A 20 -11.43 -7.42 0.77
N PRO A 21 -10.38 -7.88 0.05
CA PRO A 21 -9.13 -8.31 0.68
C PRO A 21 -8.31 -7.17 1.29
N HIS A 22 -8.57 -5.93 0.85
CA HIS A 22 -7.86 -4.71 1.23
C HIS A 22 -8.77 -3.68 1.91
N ALA A 23 -9.94 -4.12 2.42
CA ALA A 23 -10.91 -3.24 3.08
C ALA A 23 -10.43 -2.68 4.42
N LEU A 24 -9.30 -3.11 4.97
CA LEU A 24 -8.83 -2.71 6.30
C LEU A 24 -7.34 -2.45 6.27
N ASP A 25 -6.92 -1.45 7.04
CA ASP A 25 -5.52 -1.15 7.29
C ASP A 25 -5.28 -0.63 8.71
N TRP A 26 -4.08 -0.84 9.21
CA TRP A 26 -3.68 -0.51 10.58
C TRP A 26 -2.47 0.42 10.54
N ASN A 27 -2.49 1.56 11.24
CA ASN A 27 -1.38 2.51 11.26
C ASN A 27 -0.43 2.35 12.47
N ASN A 28 0.72 3.02 12.41
CA ASN A 28 1.71 2.98 13.50
C ASN A 28 1.19 3.54 14.84
N ALA A 29 0.16 4.37 14.83
CA ALA A 29 -0.46 4.92 16.05
C ALA A 29 -1.40 3.93 16.76
N GLY A 30 -1.66 2.75 16.17
CA GLY A 30 -2.58 1.77 16.75
C GLY A 30 -4.02 1.89 16.26
N LEU A 31 -4.31 2.81 15.34
CA LEU A 31 -5.65 3.00 14.77
C LEU A 31 -5.90 2.06 13.60
N VAL A 32 -7.13 1.57 13.53
CA VAL A 32 -7.62 0.73 12.43
C VAL A 32 -8.55 1.56 11.57
N ALA A 33 -8.30 1.58 10.26
CA ALA A 33 -9.24 2.12 9.28
C ALA A 33 -9.84 0.95 8.49
N TYR A 34 -11.15 0.94 8.31
CA TYR A 34 -11.81 -0.11 7.54
C TYR A 34 -13.02 0.39 6.76
N ALA A 35 -13.29 -0.27 5.63
CA ALA A 35 -14.41 -0.01 4.76
C ALA A 35 -15.70 -0.62 5.34
N ALA A 36 -16.74 0.19 5.48
CA ALA A 36 -18.07 -0.21 5.91
C ALA A 36 -19.10 0.24 4.86
N PHE A 37 -19.45 -0.67 3.95
CA PHE A 37 -20.20 -0.39 2.72
C PHE A 37 -19.59 0.78 1.93
N CYS A 38 -20.24 1.94 1.89
CA CYS A 38 -19.76 3.14 1.20
C CYS A 38 -18.98 4.13 2.11
N ASN A 39 -18.72 3.74 3.36
CA ASN A 39 -18.05 4.58 4.34
C ASN A 39 -16.67 4.02 4.69
N VAL A 40 -15.80 4.87 5.21
CA VAL A 40 -14.57 4.47 5.89
C VAL A 40 -14.73 4.74 7.37
N VAL A 41 -14.47 3.74 8.22
CA VAL A 41 -14.57 3.84 9.67
C VAL A 41 -13.18 3.81 10.26
N ILE A 42 -12.91 4.72 11.19
CA ILE A 42 -11.67 4.74 11.97
C ILE A 42 -12.01 4.29 13.39
N TYR A 43 -11.31 3.28 13.84
CA TYR A 43 -11.55 2.57 15.08
C TYR A 43 -10.27 2.52 15.90
N ASP A 44 -10.40 2.89 17.18
CA ASP A 44 -9.33 2.76 18.17
C ASP A 44 -9.59 1.49 19.00
N PRO A 45 -8.84 0.41 18.77
CA PRO A 45 -9.00 -0.85 19.51
C PRO A 45 -8.59 -0.73 20.99
N GLN A 46 -7.77 0.27 21.35
CA GLN A 46 -7.25 0.45 22.71
C GLN A 46 -8.16 1.35 23.57
N ASN A 47 -9.21 1.92 22.97
CA ASN A 47 -10.14 2.80 23.67
C ASN A 47 -11.11 2.01 24.57
N GLY A 48 -10.86 2.02 25.88
CA GLY A 48 -11.71 1.32 26.85
C GLY A 48 -11.61 -0.21 26.73
N GLU A 49 -12.64 -0.93 27.20
CA GLU A 49 -12.61 -2.41 27.28
C GLU A 49 -12.99 -3.14 25.98
N GLY A 50 -13.35 -2.42 24.91
CA GLY A 50 -13.84 -3.02 23.65
C GLY A 50 -13.60 -2.18 22.40
N GLY A 51 -12.71 -1.20 22.49
CA GLY A 51 -12.42 -0.20 21.46
C GLY A 51 -13.59 0.71 21.11
N LYS A 52 -13.32 1.73 20.29
CA LYS A 52 -14.29 2.76 19.96
C LYS A 52 -14.16 3.20 18.51
N VAL A 53 -15.30 3.33 17.83
CA VAL A 53 -15.37 4.05 16.55
C VAL A 53 -15.12 5.53 16.84
N LEU A 54 -14.02 6.05 16.32
CA LEU A 54 -13.64 7.45 16.45
C LEU A 54 -14.33 8.30 15.38
N TYR A 55 -14.27 7.84 14.12
CA TYR A 55 -14.72 8.62 12.97
C TYR A 55 -15.41 7.73 11.93
N THR A 56 -16.41 8.29 11.25
CA THR A 56 -17.07 7.67 10.08
C THR A 56 -17.01 8.66 8.92
N LEU A 57 -16.23 8.33 7.91
CA LEU A 57 -15.98 9.16 6.74
C LEU A 57 -16.96 8.78 5.63
N THR A 58 -17.78 9.73 5.19
CA THR A 58 -18.92 9.49 4.29
C THR A 58 -18.83 10.37 3.04
N ASN A 59 -18.32 9.85 1.92
CA ASN A 59 -18.32 10.56 0.63
C ASN A 59 -18.42 9.63 -0.59
N HIS A 60 -17.96 8.38 -0.48
CA HIS A 60 -18.12 7.42 -1.57
C HIS A 60 -19.60 7.12 -1.85
N LYS A 61 -19.92 6.93 -3.13
CA LYS A 61 -21.30 6.70 -3.61
C LYS A 61 -21.64 5.22 -3.76
N SER A 62 -20.67 4.35 -3.59
CA SER A 62 -20.80 2.90 -3.70
C SER A 62 -19.82 2.20 -2.76
N LYS A 63 -19.78 0.88 -2.81
CA LYS A 63 -18.95 0.04 -1.94
C LYS A 63 -17.46 0.44 -2.04
N VAL A 64 -16.87 0.78 -0.90
CA VAL A 64 -15.43 0.98 -0.73
C VAL A 64 -14.72 -0.37 -0.86
N MET A 65 -13.76 -0.42 -1.77
CA MET A 65 -13.02 -1.62 -2.16
C MET A 65 -11.74 -1.80 -1.34
N ALA A 66 -11.01 -0.71 -1.11
CA ALA A 66 -9.79 -0.72 -0.31
C ALA A 66 -9.62 0.55 0.52
N VAL A 67 -8.90 0.41 1.63
CA VAL A 67 -8.51 1.50 2.53
C VAL A 67 -7.03 1.30 2.88
N LYS A 68 -6.25 2.38 2.83
CA LYS A 68 -4.83 2.38 3.25
C LYS A 68 -4.48 3.65 3.98
N TRP A 69 -3.75 3.54 5.08
CA TRP A 69 -3.13 4.70 5.71
C TRP A 69 -2.00 5.20 4.82
N VAL A 70 -1.84 6.52 4.74
CA VAL A 70 -0.72 7.11 4.00
C VAL A 70 0.56 6.79 4.76
N LEU A 71 1.52 6.12 4.10
CA LEU A 71 2.80 5.85 4.72
C LEU A 71 3.61 7.15 4.78
N ASN A 72 4.02 7.55 5.98
CA ASN A 72 4.84 8.75 6.15
C ASN A 72 6.31 8.38 6.34
N THR A 73 7.16 8.79 5.39
CA THR A 73 8.62 8.59 5.48
C THR A 73 9.29 9.48 6.53
N SER A 74 8.62 10.55 6.96
CA SER A 74 9.15 11.53 7.93
C SER A 74 9.08 11.08 9.39
N LEU A 75 8.72 9.82 9.65
CA LEU A 75 8.59 9.21 10.98
C LEU A 75 7.62 9.93 11.94
N ASP A 76 6.66 10.70 11.43
CA ASP A 76 5.60 11.27 12.26
C ASP A 76 4.61 10.17 12.67
N PRO A 77 4.62 9.74 13.96
CA PRO A 77 3.78 8.65 14.42
C PRO A 77 2.31 9.07 14.51
N GLU A 78 2.01 10.37 14.54
CA GLU A 78 0.65 10.92 14.64
C GLU A 78 0.00 11.16 13.27
N HIS A 79 0.68 10.79 12.18
CA HIS A 79 0.14 10.95 10.84
C HIS A 79 -1.14 10.13 10.66
N LYS A 80 -2.22 10.82 10.31
CA LYS A 80 -3.57 10.27 10.23
C LYS A 80 -4.20 10.45 8.87
N ASP A 81 -3.45 10.77 7.82
CA ASP A 81 -4.03 10.79 6.47
C ASP A 81 -4.22 9.34 5.97
N LEU A 82 -5.29 9.11 5.22
CA LEU A 82 -5.58 7.81 4.64
C LEU A 82 -6.19 7.97 3.25
N VAL A 83 -6.13 6.92 2.45
CA VAL A 83 -6.73 6.84 1.13
C VAL A 83 -7.75 5.71 1.08
N SER A 84 -8.80 5.90 0.30
CA SER A 84 -9.77 4.84 0.00
C SER A 84 -10.17 4.84 -1.46
N CYS A 85 -10.60 3.69 -1.97
CA CYS A 85 -11.08 3.57 -3.34
C CYS A 85 -12.37 2.74 -3.42
N SER A 86 -13.13 2.88 -4.50
CA SER A 86 -14.53 2.43 -4.52
C SER A 86 -15.01 1.94 -5.89
N LEU A 87 -16.09 1.15 -5.83
CA LEU A 87 -16.95 0.76 -6.94
C LEU A 87 -17.61 1.96 -7.66
N ASP A 88 -17.58 3.15 -7.05
CA ASP A 88 -18.03 4.39 -7.69
C ASP A 88 -17.02 4.98 -8.69
N LYS A 89 -15.93 4.26 -9.00
CA LYS A 89 -14.88 4.64 -9.97
C LYS A 89 -14.00 5.79 -9.50
N THR A 90 -14.02 6.11 -8.21
CA THR A 90 -13.20 7.16 -7.62
C THR A 90 -12.34 6.62 -6.49
N ALA A 91 -11.29 7.37 -6.19
CA ALA A 91 -10.55 7.25 -4.94
C ALA A 91 -10.59 8.60 -4.20
N ILE A 92 -10.42 8.55 -2.89
CA ILE A 92 -10.46 9.73 -2.01
C ILE A 92 -9.22 9.69 -1.12
N LEU A 93 -8.48 10.80 -1.09
CA LEU A 93 -7.53 11.09 -0.03
C LEU A 93 -8.26 11.83 1.08
N TRP A 94 -8.16 11.31 2.30
CA TRP A 94 -8.74 11.87 3.50
C TRP A 94 -7.63 12.50 4.31
N LYS A 95 -7.56 13.83 4.30
CA LYS A 95 -6.58 14.57 5.08
C LYS A 95 -7.11 14.87 6.46
N TYR A 96 -6.39 14.46 7.48
CA TYR A 96 -6.73 14.75 8.85
C TYR A 96 -6.56 16.25 9.13
N VAL A 97 -7.60 16.84 9.71
CA VAL A 97 -7.63 18.21 10.22
C VAL A 97 -7.78 18.16 11.73
N SER A 98 -7.41 19.25 12.41
CA SER A 98 -7.67 19.41 13.85
C SER A 98 -9.11 19.06 14.23
N GLU A 99 -9.28 18.63 15.48
CA GLU A 99 -10.59 18.33 16.10
C GLU A 99 -11.30 17.08 15.53
N GLY A 100 -10.57 16.19 14.85
CA GLY A 100 -11.16 14.92 14.42
C GLY A 100 -11.93 14.99 13.10
N ASN A 101 -11.67 16.02 12.29
CA ASN A 101 -12.28 16.16 10.98
C ASN A 101 -11.35 15.65 9.88
N TYR A 102 -11.95 15.18 8.78
CA TYR A 102 -11.22 14.76 7.59
C TYR A 102 -11.74 15.49 6.37
N LEU A 103 -10.83 16.07 5.59
CA LEU A 103 -11.15 16.70 4.31
C LEU A 103 -11.00 15.70 3.16
N PRO A 104 -12.04 15.50 2.34
CA PRO A 104 -12.00 14.57 1.21
C PRO A 104 -11.49 15.24 -0.07
N TYR A 105 -10.42 14.69 -0.64
CA TYR A 105 -9.88 15.09 -1.94
C TYR A 105 -10.14 13.98 -2.95
N HIS A 106 -10.93 14.28 -3.99
CA HIS A 106 -11.43 13.28 -4.93
C HIS A 106 -10.49 13.09 -6.11
N MET A 107 -10.11 11.84 -6.37
CA MET A 107 -9.40 11.42 -7.57
C MET A 107 -10.42 10.87 -8.58
N ARG A 108 -10.72 11.68 -9.61
CA ARG A 108 -11.68 11.34 -10.68
C ARG A 108 -10.94 11.13 -11.99
N GLY A 109 -11.30 10.09 -12.74
CA GLY A 109 -10.74 9.85 -14.07
C GLY A 109 -10.69 8.38 -14.50
N HIS A 110 -10.88 7.43 -13.57
CA HIS A 110 -11.08 6.03 -13.92
C HIS A 110 -12.44 5.80 -14.59
N THR A 111 -12.50 4.85 -15.52
CA THR A 111 -13.73 4.53 -16.28
C THR A 111 -14.47 3.33 -15.72
N ASP A 112 -13.84 2.60 -14.80
CA ASP A 112 -14.41 1.48 -14.05
C ASP A 112 -13.98 1.51 -12.56
N THR A 113 -14.40 0.51 -11.81
CA THR A 113 -14.14 0.27 -10.39
C THR A 113 -12.68 0.49 -10.05
N VAL A 114 -12.40 1.24 -8.98
CA VAL A 114 -11.05 1.31 -8.43
C VAL A 114 -10.95 0.26 -7.33
N GLU A 115 -10.13 -0.76 -7.57
CA GLU A 115 -10.09 -1.98 -6.75
C GLU A 115 -9.01 -1.94 -5.68
N GLN A 116 -7.93 -1.19 -5.92
CA GLN A 116 -6.83 -1.02 -4.99
C GLN A 116 -6.31 0.42 -5.00
N VAL A 117 -5.82 0.86 -3.84
CA VAL A 117 -5.11 2.13 -3.69
C VAL A 117 -3.92 1.96 -2.75
N ASP A 118 -2.87 2.74 -2.95
CA ASP A 118 -1.76 2.91 -2.01
C ASP A 118 -1.27 4.36 -2.03
N ALA A 119 -0.65 4.81 -0.94
CA ALA A 119 -0.18 6.20 -0.83
C ALA A 119 1.03 6.35 0.08
N VAL A 120 1.98 7.19 -0.36
CA VAL A 120 3.19 7.52 0.39
C VAL A 120 3.37 9.03 0.41
N LYS A 121 3.61 9.56 1.61
CA LYS A 121 4.02 10.95 1.83
C LYS A 121 5.54 11.02 1.87
N PHE A 122 6.09 11.94 1.08
CA PHE A 122 7.52 12.15 0.92
C PHE A 122 7.85 13.64 0.89
N ASP A 123 9.13 13.97 1.09
CA ASP A 123 9.61 15.35 0.93
C ASP A 123 10.20 15.51 -0.47
N ASN A 124 9.77 16.56 -1.17
CA ASN A 124 10.29 16.92 -2.49
C ASN A 124 10.88 18.33 -2.39
N HIS A 125 12.21 18.45 -2.28
CA HIS A 125 12.91 19.73 -2.12
C HIS A 125 12.36 20.63 -0.99
N GLY A 126 12.00 20.06 0.17
CA GLY A 126 11.42 20.80 1.30
C GLY A 126 9.90 21.00 1.23
N GLU A 127 9.25 20.44 0.22
CA GLU A 127 7.81 20.39 0.09
C GLU A 127 7.24 18.99 0.33
N SER A 128 6.54 18.84 1.44
CA SER A 128 5.85 17.59 1.77
C SER A 128 4.69 17.32 0.81
N THR A 129 4.84 16.25 0.03
CA THR A 129 3.96 15.85 -1.07
C THR A 129 3.45 14.44 -0.83
N THR A 130 2.24 14.12 -1.31
CA THR A 130 1.71 12.74 -1.25
C THR A 130 1.57 12.17 -2.65
N LEU A 131 2.24 11.05 -2.91
CA LEU A 131 2.06 10.23 -4.11
C LEU A 131 1.01 9.16 -3.81
N ILE A 132 0.01 9.05 -4.68
CA ILE A 132 -1.05 8.05 -4.59
C ILE A 132 -1.05 7.22 -5.88
N ALA A 133 -1.22 5.91 -5.76
CA ALA A 133 -1.44 5.01 -6.89
C ALA A 133 -2.80 4.34 -6.75
N THR A 134 -3.56 4.31 -7.85
CA THR A 134 -4.86 3.65 -7.92
C THR A 134 -4.86 2.62 -9.05
N ALA A 135 -5.24 1.39 -8.76
CA ALA A 135 -5.42 0.32 -9.76
C ALA A 135 -6.91 0.04 -9.97
N SER A 136 -7.32 -0.07 -11.23
CA SER A 136 -8.73 -0.16 -11.61
C SER A 136 -9.00 -1.33 -12.56
N ALA A 137 -10.25 -1.80 -12.51
CA ALA A 137 -10.82 -2.73 -13.48
C ALA A 137 -10.84 -2.18 -14.92
N ASP A 138 -10.60 -0.86 -15.12
CA ASP A 138 -10.39 -0.28 -16.44
C ASP A 138 -9.02 -0.62 -17.07
N CYS A 139 -8.25 -1.51 -16.44
CA CYS A 139 -6.93 -1.97 -16.85
C CYS A 139 -5.86 -0.85 -16.86
N THR A 140 -6.08 0.20 -16.07
CA THR A 140 -5.10 1.27 -15.85
C THR A 140 -4.67 1.38 -14.39
N VAL A 141 -3.43 1.82 -14.20
CA VAL A 141 -2.95 2.32 -12.91
C VAL A 141 -2.74 3.83 -13.06
N LYS A 142 -3.38 4.64 -12.22
CA LYS A 142 -3.16 6.09 -12.22
C LYS A 142 -2.28 6.49 -11.06
N LEU A 143 -1.34 7.40 -11.34
CA LEU A 143 -0.48 8.02 -10.35
C LEU A 143 -0.93 9.45 -10.16
N TRP A 144 -1.06 9.83 -8.89
CA TRP A 144 -1.60 11.12 -8.49
C TRP A 144 -0.67 11.80 -7.51
N ILE A 145 -0.59 13.11 -7.61
CA ILE A 145 0.12 13.94 -6.64
C ILE A 145 -0.86 14.88 -5.96
N GLN A 146 -0.83 14.87 -4.63
CA GLN A 146 -1.41 15.92 -3.79
C GLN A 146 -0.29 16.88 -3.39
N PRO A 147 -0.28 18.12 -3.92
CA PRO A 147 0.73 19.11 -3.55
C PRO A 147 0.52 19.62 -2.12
N LYS A 148 1.57 20.24 -1.54
CA LYS A 148 1.61 20.75 -0.17
C LYS A 148 0.58 21.83 0.11
N ASP A 149 0.27 22.66 -0.89
CA ASP A 149 -0.69 23.75 -0.80
C ASP A 149 -2.14 23.29 -0.64
N ASN A 150 -2.38 21.97 -0.61
CA ASN A 150 -3.70 21.36 -0.55
C ASN A 150 -4.58 21.76 -1.76
N SER A 151 -3.96 22.08 -2.89
CA SER A 151 -4.64 22.24 -4.18
C SER A 151 -5.29 20.93 -4.64
N GLU A 152 -6.03 20.97 -5.75
CA GLU A 152 -6.67 19.77 -6.28
C GLU A 152 -5.63 18.68 -6.62
N ILE A 153 -5.97 17.42 -6.31
CA ILE A 153 -5.14 16.27 -6.69
C ILE A 153 -5.03 16.19 -8.20
N GLN A 154 -3.81 16.03 -8.70
CA GLN A 154 -3.54 15.95 -10.12
C GLN A 154 -3.14 14.52 -10.51
N CYS A 155 -3.74 14.00 -11.58
CA CYS A 155 -3.28 12.78 -12.23
C CYS A 155 -2.02 13.12 -13.03
N ILE A 156 -0.86 12.71 -12.54
CA ILE A 156 0.42 12.96 -13.23
C ILE A 156 0.68 11.92 -14.33
N GLN A 157 0.15 10.70 -14.17
CA GLN A 157 0.37 9.63 -15.14
C GLN A 157 -0.76 8.61 -15.14
N THR A 158 -1.06 8.07 -16.32
CA THR A 158 -1.88 6.86 -16.48
C THR A 158 -1.00 5.77 -17.10
N LEU A 159 -0.78 4.70 -16.36
CA LEU A 159 0.00 3.54 -16.76
C LEU A 159 -0.92 2.46 -17.33
N THR A 160 -0.48 1.84 -18.41
CA THR A 160 -1.03 0.60 -18.94
C THR A 160 0.08 -0.44 -19.04
N ILE A 161 -0.25 -1.68 -18.72
CA ILE A 161 0.67 -2.82 -18.82
C ILE A 161 0.28 -3.61 -20.07
N PRO A 162 0.93 -3.38 -21.23
CA PRO A 162 0.51 -4.02 -22.46
C PRO A 162 0.90 -5.51 -22.47
N SER A 163 -0.04 -6.35 -22.92
CA SER A 163 0.20 -7.71 -23.39
C SER A 163 0.08 -7.76 -24.92
N LYS A 164 0.23 -8.94 -25.53
CA LYS A 164 0.23 -9.10 -27.00
C LYS A 164 -1.02 -8.53 -27.69
N ALA A 165 -2.18 -8.53 -27.02
CA ALA A 165 -3.46 -8.14 -27.63
C ALA A 165 -4.38 -7.28 -26.76
N TYR A 166 -4.04 -7.08 -25.48
CA TYR A 166 -4.87 -6.36 -24.51
C TYR A 166 -3.99 -5.77 -23.39
N ASN A 167 -4.55 -4.88 -22.57
CA ASN A 167 -3.90 -4.39 -21.36
C ASN A 167 -4.18 -5.35 -20.20
N LEU A 168 -3.14 -5.73 -19.47
CA LEU A 168 -3.26 -6.59 -18.30
C LEU A 168 -4.07 -5.90 -17.19
N HIS A 169 -4.83 -6.69 -16.46
CA HIS A 169 -5.58 -6.20 -15.30
C HIS A 169 -4.65 -6.16 -14.08
N THR A 170 -4.43 -4.97 -13.51
CA THR A 170 -3.68 -4.82 -12.26
C THR A 170 -4.61 -4.98 -11.07
N LEU A 171 -4.40 -6.04 -10.31
CA LEU A 171 -5.22 -6.43 -9.16
C LEU A 171 -4.73 -5.81 -7.84
N THR A 172 -3.45 -5.43 -7.78
CA THR A 172 -2.88 -4.79 -6.60
C THR A 172 -1.74 -3.86 -6.98
N VAL A 173 -1.61 -2.76 -6.25
CA VAL A 173 -0.56 -1.76 -6.41
C VAL A 173 0.07 -1.43 -5.06
N ARG A 174 1.38 -1.25 -5.03
CA ARG A 174 2.12 -0.72 -3.88
C ARG A 174 3.16 0.31 -4.32
N ILE A 175 3.40 1.31 -3.50
CA ILE A 175 4.42 2.34 -3.75
C ILE A 175 5.52 2.21 -2.70
N LEU A 176 6.76 2.32 -3.16
CA LEU A 176 7.91 2.55 -2.31
C LEU A 176 8.64 3.81 -2.78
N VAL A 177 8.86 4.76 -1.88
CA VAL A 177 9.68 5.95 -2.18
C VAL A 177 11.05 5.78 -1.56
N ILE A 178 12.09 6.02 -2.37
CA ILE A 178 13.49 6.02 -1.99
C ILE A 178 14.08 7.33 -2.51
N GLN A 179 14.33 8.28 -1.61
CA GLN A 179 14.82 9.62 -1.98
C GLN A 179 13.91 10.27 -3.05
N GLU A 180 14.46 10.60 -4.22
CA GLU A 180 13.76 11.24 -5.34
C GLU A 180 13.17 10.23 -6.34
N THR A 181 13.20 8.93 -6.03
CA THR A 181 12.67 7.87 -6.88
C THR A 181 11.52 7.15 -6.20
N ALA A 182 10.42 6.95 -6.92
CA ALA A 182 9.34 6.06 -6.53
C ALA A 182 9.33 4.78 -7.37
N LEU A 183 9.25 3.63 -6.69
CA LEU A 183 9.00 2.33 -7.28
C LEU A 183 7.52 1.99 -7.11
N VAL A 184 6.83 1.74 -8.22
CA VAL A 184 5.42 1.34 -8.24
C VAL A 184 5.32 -0.12 -8.66
N PHE A 185 4.84 -0.95 -7.74
CA PHE A 185 4.71 -2.40 -7.90
C PHE A 185 3.28 -2.74 -8.28
N CYS A 186 3.10 -3.30 -9.46
CA CYS A 186 1.82 -3.67 -10.02
C CYS A 186 1.73 -5.20 -10.12
N GLY A 187 0.86 -5.80 -9.33
CA GLY A 187 0.52 -7.21 -9.46
C GLY A 187 -0.56 -7.41 -10.51
N ALA A 188 -0.25 -8.17 -11.56
CA ALA A 188 -1.14 -8.36 -12.70
C ALA A 188 -1.70 -9.78 -12.82
N ASP A 189 -2.63 -9.95 -13.76
CA ASP A 189 -3.26 -11.21 -14.16
C ASP A 189 -2.39 -12.09 -15.09
N ASP A 190 -1.18 -11.64 -15.44
CA ASP A 190 -0.19 -12.44 -16.16
C ASP A 190 0.73 -13.25 -15.24
N CYS A 191 0.41 -13.29 -13.94
CA CYS A 191 1.18 -13.95 -12.88
C CYS A 191 2.54 -13.28 -12.61
N ASN A 192 2.70 -12.00 -12.93
CA ASN A 192 3.95 -11.29 -12.69
C ASN A 192 3.73 -10.00 -11.91
N VAL A 193 4.79 -9.60 -11.20
CA VAL A 193 4.87 -8.27 -10.62
C VAL A 193 5.64 -7.40 -11.60
N HIS A 194 5.00 -6.33 -12.06
CA HIS A 194 5.59 -5.31 -12.92
C HIS A 194 6.00 -4.14 -12.04
N ILE A 195 7.27 -3.74 -12.11
CA ILE A 195 7.79 -2.60 -11.37
C ILE A 195 7.92 -1.44 -12.34
N TYR A 196 7.50 -0.24 -11.92
CA TYR A 196 7.70 1.01 -12.66
C TYR A 196 8.53 1.95 -11.82
N VAL A 197 9.47 2.66 -12.45
CA VAL A 197 10.30 3.68 -11.81
C VAL A 197 9.75 5.05 -12.19
N LEU A 198 9.43 5.84 -11.18
CA LEU A 198 9.00 7.22 -11.32
C LEU A 198 10.08 8.12 -10.73
N ASP A 199 10.57 9.05 -11.53
CA ASP A 199 11.35 10.18 -11.07
C ASP A 199 10.38 11.22 -10.46
N LEU A 200 10.56 11.51 -9.17
CA LEU A 200 9.70 12.43 -8.44
C LEU A 200 10.04 13.90 -8.73
N THR A 201 11.24 14.19 -9.22
CA THR A 201 11.72 15.54 -9.55
C THR A 201 11.19 15.98 -10.91
N SER A 202 11.27 15.11 -11.92
CA SER A 202 10.74 15.40 -13.26
C SER A 202 9.26 15.05 -13.44
N HIS A 203 8.67 14.33 -12.47
CA HIS A 203 7.36 13.66 -12.59
C HIS A 203 7.25 12.76 -13.83
N GLN A 204 8.38 12.35 -14.41
CA GLN A 204 8.42 11.46 -15.56
C GLN A 204 8.60 10.02 -15.10
N VAL A 205 7.76 9.13 -15.64
CA VAL A 205 7.96 7.70 -15.46
C VAL A 205 8.98 7.23 -16.48
N THR A 206 10.17 6.88 -16.00
CA THR A 206 11.10 6.10 -16.82
C THR A 206 10.61 4.67 -16.80
N LYS A 207 10.06 4.22 -17.93
CA LYS A 207 9.56 2.85 -18.06
C LYS A 207 10.73 1.87 -17.97
N SER A 208 10.97 1.29 -16.80
CA SER A 208 11.75 0.07 -16.64
C SER A 208 10.82 -1.01 -16.10
N SER A 209 10.22 -1.81 -16.98
CA SER A 209 9.35 -2.91 -16.57
C SER A 209 10.19 -4.08 -16.07
N VAL A 210 10.72 -3.99 -14.85
CA VAL A 210 11.32 -5.16 -14.21
C VAL A 210 10.19 -6.12 -13.85
N LYS A 211 10.35 -7.36 -14.27
CA LYS A 211 9.35 -8.41 -14.13
C LYS A 211 9.82 -9.44 -13.10
N LEU A 212 9.11 -9.54 -11.98
CA LEU A 212 9.32 -10.66 -11.06
C LEU A 212 8.49 -11.85 -11.53
N MET A 213 9.19 -12.90 -11.99
CA MET A 213 8.61 -14.14 -12.51
C MET A 213 8.70 -15.25 -11.47
N GLY A 214 7.76 -16.20 -11.52
CA GLY A 214 7.77 -17.39 -10.67
C GLY A 214 6.41 -17.75 -10.07
N HIS A 215 5.41 -16.87 -10.19
CA HIS A 215 4.05 -17.17 -9.76
C HIS A 215 3.28 -17.93 -10.84
N GLU A 216 2.46 -18.87 -10.41
CA GLU A 216 1.67 -19.76 -11.29
C GLU A 216 0.23 -19.26 -11.47
N ASN A 217 -0.14 -18.18 -10.81
CA ASN A 217 -1.49 -17.61 -10.84
C ASN A 217 -1.44 -16.08 -10.60
N TRP A 218 -2.58 -15.43 -10.72
CA TRP A 218 -2.75 -13.98 -10.61
C TRP A 218 -2.27 -13.42 -9.28
N ILE A 219 -1.68 -12.22 -9.34
CA ILE A 219 -1.17 -11.53 -8.16
C ILE A 219 -2.30 -10.76 -7.46
N ARG A 220 -2.93 -11.32 -6.42
CA ARG A 220 -4.07 -10.67 -5.73
C ARG A 220 -3.71 -9.68 -4.62
N SER A 221 -2.53 -9.84 -4.05
CA SER A 221 -2.10 -9.04 -2.92
C SER A 221 -0.59 -8.89 -2.96
N LEU A 222 -0.10 -7.72 -2.57
CA LEU A 222 1.30 -7.40 -2.39
C LEU A 222 1.41 -6.59 -1.10
N ASP A 223 2.52 -6.72 -0.38
CA ASP A 223 2.83 -5.85 0.74
C ASP A 223 4.32 -5.62 0.78
N ILE A 224 4.72 -4.38 1.02
CA ILE A 224 6.09 -3.88 0.96
C ILE A 224 6.40 -3.18 2.28
N ARG A 225 7.52 -3.52 2.91
CA ARG A 225 7.97 -2.90 4.15
C ARG A 225 9.42 -2.52 4.07
N LEU A 226 9.71 -1.26 4.41
CA LEU A 226 11.04 -0.76 4.68
C LEU A 226 11.50 -1.28 6.04
N HIS A 227 12.70 -1.84 6.10
CA HIS A 227 13.33 -2.27 7.34
C HIS A 227 14.53 -1.35 7.60
N CYS A 228 14.39 -0.43 8.55
CA CYS A 228 15.50 0.42 8.99
C CYS A 228 16.23 -0.27 10.15
N MET A 229 17.49 -0.67 9.94
CA MET A 229 18.34 -1.17 11.03
C MET A 229 19.10 0.01 11.62
N ALA A 230 19.01 0.17 12.95
CA ALA A 230 19.51 1.32 13.69
C ALA A 230 21.01 1.64 13.51
N ASP A 231 21.81 0.75 12.91
CA ASP A 231 23.26 0.95 12.74
C ASP A 231 23.78 0.68 11.31
N GLN A 232 22.91 0.40 10.32
CA GLN A 232 23.30 0.28 8.90
C GLN A 232 22.11 0.67 8.01
N GLU A 233 22.26 1.76 7.24
CA GLU A 233 21.31 2.15 6.20
C GLU A 233 21.31 1.08 5.09
N GLY A 234 20.28 0.23 5.10
CA GLY A 234 20.05 -0.77 4.06
C GLY A 234 18.56 -0.90 3.81
N TYR A 235 18.18 -0.92 2.53
CA TYR A 235 16.79 -1.05 2.10
C TYR A 235 16.37 -2.53 2.12
N LEU A 236 15.17 -2.81 2.62
CA LEU A 236 14.54 -4.12 2.51
C LEU A 236 13.23 -3.92 1.76
N LEU A 237 12.93 -4.78 0.80
CA LEU A 237 11.59 -4.87 0.24
C LEU A 237 11.14 -6.32 0.21
N ARG A 238 9.87 -6.47 0.58
CA ARG A 238 9.15 -7.72 0.66
C ARG A 238 8.07 -7.65 -0.40
N SER A 239 7.81 -8.74 -1.08
CA SER A 239 6.66 -8.90 -1.98
C SER A 239 6.21 -10.34 -1.82
N TYR A 240 4.90 -10.59 -1.82
CA TYR A 240 4.37 -11.95 -1.68
C TYR A 240 3.26 -12.21 -2.66
N VAL A 241 3.37 -13.29 -3.41
CA VAL A 241 2.26 -13.94 -4.11
C VAL A 241 2.52 -15.43 -4.06
N ASN A 242 1.54 -16.23 -3.61
CA ASN A 242 1.63 -17.69 -3.45
C ASN A 242 3.03 -18.16 -3.01
N GLY A 243 3.28 -17.99 -1.72
CA GLY A 243 4.42 -18.58 -1.06
C GLY A 243 5.75 -18.07 -1.59
N ASN A 244 6.03 -16.78 -1.50
CA ASN A 244 7.40 -16.30 -1.57
C ASN A 244 7.60 -15.06 -0.71
N LEU A 245 8.30 -15.22 0.42
CA LEU A 245 8.85 -14.09 1.18
C LEU A 245 10.22 -13.75 0.61
N LEU A 246 10.42 -12.49 0.24
CA LEU A 246 11.75 -11.92 0.11
C LEU A 246 12.21 -11.43 1.49
N GLN A 247 13.05 -12.20 2.17
CA GLN A 247 13.73 -11.75 3.40
C GLN A 247 15.13 -12.35 3.51
N LYS A 248 16.20 -11.62 3.14
CA LYS A 248 17.47 -11.77 3.89
C LYS A 248 18.54 -10.71 3.69
N ARG A 249 19.08 -10.32 4.86
CA ARG A 249 20.46 -10.03 5.26
C ARG A 249 21.55 -10.29 4.20
N ALA A 250 22.30 -9.25 3.86
CA ALA A 250 23.61 -9.38 3.25
C ALA A 250 24.56 -10.08 4.24
N SER A 251 24.96 -11.31 3.95
CA SER A 251 26.19 -11.88 4.51
C SER A 251 27.24 -11.88 3.41
N ASN A 252 28.12 -10.89 3.42
CA ASN A 252 29.35 -10.93 2.66
C ASN A 252 30.18 -12.13 3.12
N LYS A 253 30.19 -13.20 2.34
CA LYS A 253 31.34 -14.10 2.29
C LYS A 253 32.15 -13.70 1.07
N TYR A 254 33.05 -12.73 1.28
CA TYR A 254 34.24 -12.62 0.44
C TYR A 254 35.46 -12.90 1.30
N ASN A 255 36.28 -13.83 0.80
CA ASN A 255 37.56 -14.18 1.35
C ASN A 255 38.47 -12.95 1.40
N SER A 256 39.30 -12.98 2.44
CA SER A 256 40.39 -12.09 2.80
C SER A 256 41.15 -11.41 1.66
N ASN A 257 41.44 -10.13 1.89
CA ASN A 257 42.53 -9.30 1.35
C ASN A 257 42.18 -8.31 0.22
N THR A 258 41.25 -7.40 0.49
CA THR A 258 41.40 -6.00 0.05
C THR A 258 40.50 -5.09 0.88
N THR A 259 41.10 -4.11 1.56
CA THR A 259 40.40 -2.98 2.18
C THR A 259 39.74 -2.13 1.09
N ALA A 260 38.47 -2.39 0.80
CA ALA A 260 37.62 -1.53 -0.02
C ALA A 260 36.49 -0.97 0.86
N ASN A 261 36.34 0.35 0.83
CA ASN A 261 35.40 1.16 1.61
C ASN A 261 33.98 0.57 1.61
N VAL A 262 33.44 0.29 2.80
CA VAL A 262 32.11 -0.31 3.03
C VAL A 262 30.98 0.75 3.13
N ASN A 263 31.26 2.02 2.84
CA ASN A 263 30.30 3.12 2.93
C ASN A 263 30.02 3.74 1.56
N GLN A 264 29.32 3.02 0.68
CA GLN A 264 28.70 3.66 -0.49
C GLN A 264 27.19 3.77 -0.25
N VAL A 265 26.77 4.94 0.22
CA VAL A 265 25.40 5.41 0.07
C VAL A 265 25.11 5.41 -1.43
N PHE A 266 24.07 4.69 -1.86
CA PHE A 266 23.62 4.74 -3.25
C PHE A 266 23.04 6.15 -3.50
N HIS A 267 23.87 7.04 -4.04
CA HIS A 267 23.42 8.28 -4.66
C HIS A 267 22.99 7.95 -6.09
N LEU A 268 21.68 7.90 -6.32
CA LEU A 268 21.11 7.81 -7.66
C LEU A 268 20.95 9.25 -8.18
N GLU A 269 21.89 9.74 -8.97
CA GLU A 269 21.76 11.04 -9.67
C GLU A 269 20.73 10.98 -10.81
N GLN A 270 20.32 9.77 -11.20
CA GLN A 270 19.30 9.50 -12.20
C GLN A 270 18.47 8.28 -11.77
N PRO A 271 17.22 8.16 -12.22
CA PRO A 271 16.40 6.98 -11.96
C PRO A 271 17.15 5.70 -12.31
N PRO A 272 17.14 4.67 -11.45
CA PRO A 272 17.91 3.45 -11.67
C PRO A 272 17.41 2.77 -12.94
N THR A 273 18.33 2.37 -13.82
CA THR A 273 17.98 1.65 -15.04
C THR A 273 17.49 0.23 -14.70
N GLU A 274 16.88 -0.45 -15.68
CA GLU A 274 16.53 -1.87 -15.52
C GLU A 274 17.75 -2.71 -15.15
N GLU A 275 18.91 -2.44 -15.77
CA GLU A 275 20.17 -3.12 -15.45
C GLU A 275 20.65 -2.79 -14.04
N ASP A 276 20.54 -1.53 -13.59
CA ASP A 276 20.89 -1.14 -12.21
C ASP A 276 19.98 -1.82 -11.19
N LEU A 277 18.68 -1.89 -11.47
CA LEU A 277 17.75 -2.62 -10.61
C LEU A 277 18.07 -4.10 -10.59
N VAL A 278 18.39 -4.72 -11.73
CA VAL A 278 18.72 -6.15 -11.77
C VAL A 278 20.07 -6.46 -11.13
N GLN A 279 21.07 -5.59 -11.28
CA GLN A 279 22.44 -5.79 -10.78
C GLN A 279 22.61 -5.37 -9.32
N ASN A 280 22.02 -4.24 -8.91
CA ASN A 280 22.22 -3.63 -7.59
C ASN A 280 21.02 -3.84 -6.64
N THR A 281 19.82 -4.07 -7.19
CA THR A 281 18.66 -4.56 -6.43
C THR A 281 18.28 -5.95 -6.92
N LEU A 282 19.23 -6.89 -6.84
CA LEU A 282 18.89 -8.30 -7.00
C LEU A 282 17.70 -8.56 -6.06
N TRP A 283 16.54 -8.87 -6.62
CA TRP A 283 15.35 -9.32 -5.88
C TRP A 283 15.33 -10.85 -5.88
N PRO A 284 16.35 -11.57 -5.35
CA PRO A 284 16.38 -13.02 -5.46
C PRO A 284 15.27 -13.60 -4.60
N GLU A 285 14.51 -14.52 -5.16
CA GLU A 285 13.55 -15.33 -4.41
C GLU A 285 14.26 -15.96 -3.20
N VAL A 286 13.85 -15.60 -1.98
CA VAL A 286 14.53 -16.07 -0.76
C VAL A 286 13.91 -17.34 -0.19
N GLN A 287 12.57 -17.38 -0.10
CA GLN A 287 11.90 -18.52 0.52
C GLN A 287 10.48 -18.70 0.01
N LYS A 288 10.14 -19.95 -0.37
CA LYS A 288 8.77 -20.36 -0.62
C LYS A 288 8.02 -20.76 0.64
N LEU A 289 6.85 -20.17 0.89
CA LEU A 289 6.00 -20.46 2.05
C LEU A 289 4.78 -21.28 1.65
N TYR A 290 4.70 -22.53 2.12
CA TYR A 290 3.63 -23.47 1.82
C TYR A 290 2.79 -23.77 3.06
N GLY A 291 1.46 -23.80 2.92
CA GLY A 291 0.59 -24.20 4.03
C GLY A 291 -0.89 -24.01 3.79
N HIS A 292 -1.29 -23.04 2.98
CA HIS A 292 -2.70 -22.86 2.62
C HIS A 292 -3.16 -23.92 1.62
N GLY A 293 -4.33 -24.52 1.85
CA GLY A 293 -4.95 -25.50 0.95
C GLY A 293 -5.73 -24.87 -0.21
N TYR A 294 -5.93 -23.55 -0.19
CA TYR A 294 -6.62 -22.77 -1.21
C TYR A 294 -5.79 -21.55 -1.61
N GLU A 295 -6.27 -20.84 -2.63
CA GLU A 295 -5.69 -19.60 -3.14
C GLU A 295 -5.57 -18.54 -2.03
N ILE A 296 -4.37 -17.95 -1.92
CA ILE A 296 -4.10 -16.83 -1.03
C ILE A 296 -4.96 -15.64 -1.46
N TYR A 297 -5.66 -15.07 -0.48
CA TYR A 297 -6.60 -13.99 -0.72
C TYR A 297 -6.07 -12.64 -0.23
N SER A 298 -5.38 -12.62 0.91
CA SER A 298 -4.80 -11.41 1.49
C SER A 298 -3.55 -11.75 2.31
N LEU A 299 -2.67 -10.75 2.46
CA LEU A 299 -1.45 -10.83 3.23
C LEU A 299 -1.11 -9.48 3.86
N ALA A 300 -0.44 -9.51 5.00
CA ALA A 300 0.04 -8.32 5.69
C ALA A 300 1.33 -8.64 6.43
N ALA A 301 2.36 -7.82 6.24
CA ALA A 301 3.56 -7.83 7.04
C ALA A 301 3.41 -6.86 8.22
N SER A 302 3.98 -7.24 9.36
CA SER A 302 4.07 -6.35 10.52
C SER A 302 4.91 -5.11 10.20
N HIS A 303 4.67 -4.02 10.91
CA HIS A 303 5.34 -2.73 10.68
C HIS A 303 6.86 -2.79 10.83
N ASP A 304 7.37 -3.63 11.75
CA ASP A 304 8.79 -3.91 11.95
C ASP A 304 9.37 -4.92 10.95
N GLY A 305 8.50 -5.54 10.14
CA GLY A 305 8.84 -6.60 9.21
C GLY A 305 9.28 -7.89 9.90
N THR A 306 8.97 -8.15 11.17
CA THR A 306 9.37 -9.40 11.81
C THR A 306 8.43 -10.56 11.51
N LEU A 307 7.15 -10.26 11.27
CA LEU A 307 6.09 -11.24 11.05
C LEU A 307 5.39 -11.03 9.71
N LEU A 308 4.89 -12.13 9.15
CA LEU A 308 3.91 -12.10 8.08
C LEU A 308 2.64 -12.83 8.51
N ALA A 309 1.48 -12.27 8.20
CA ALA A 309 0.21 -13.00 8.19
C ALA A 309 -0.26 -13.26 6.76
N SER A 310 -0.78 -14.46 6.50
CA SER A 310 -1.47 -14.77 5.24
C SER A 310 -2.80 -15.49 5.47
N ALA A 311 -3.78 -15.19 4.62
CA ALA A 311 -5.11 -15.79 4.65
C ALA A 311 -5.52 -16.27 3.24
N CYS A 312 -6.26 -17.37 3.16
CA CYS A 312 -6.77 -17.92 1.91
C CYS A 312 -8.30 -17.87 1.81
N LYS A 313 -8.82 -18.00 0.59
CA LYS A 313 -10.26 -18.09 0.33
C LYS A 313 -10.74 -19.54 0.49
N ALA A 314 -10.85 -19.98 1.74
CA ALA A 314 -11.24 -21.36 2.05
C ALA A 314 -12.73 -21.64 1.77
N THR A 315 -13.03 -22.83 1.27
CA THR A 315 -14.42 -23.33 1.15
C THR A 315 -14.80 -24.32 2.26
N LYS A 316 -13.82 -24.73 3.08
CA LYS A 316 -14.00 -25.61 4.24
C LYS A 316 -13.39 -24.98 5.50
N PRO A 317 -14.01 -25.17 6.69
CA PRO A 317 -13.51 -24.61 7.94
C PRO A 317 -12.08 -25.05 8.29
N GLU A 318 -11.71 -26.29 7.99
CA GLU A 318 -10.38 -26.85 8.24
C GLU A 318 -9.23 -26.12 7.53
N HIS A 319 -9.55 -25.40 6.45
CA HIS A 319 -8.58 -24.62 5.67
C HIS A 319 -8.75 -23.10 5.89
N ALA A 320 -9.74 -22.66 6.68
CA ALA A 320 -10.01 -21.26 6.98
C ALA A 320 -9.09 -20.74 8.11
N ALA A 321 -7.79 -20.98 7.97
CA ALA A 321 -6.79 -20.56 8.95
C ALA A 321 -6.07 -19.29 8.49
N ILE A 322 -5.67 -18.47 9.46
CA ILE A 322 -4.65 -17.44 9.27
C ILE A 322 -3.32 -18.06 9.66
N ILE A 323 -2.33 -18.02 8.77
CA ILE A 323 -0.99 -18.53 9.05
C ILE A 323 -0.08 -17.33 9.34
N ILE A 324 0.62 -17.39 10.47
CA ILE A 324 1.68 -16.45 10.84
C ILE A 324 3.02 -17.10 10.55
N TRP A 325 3.91 -16.34 9.91
CA TRP A 325 5.27 -16.74 9.51
C TRP A 325 6.30 -15.85 10.20
#